data_AF-E4T718-F1
#
_entry.id   AF-E4T718-F1
#
_cell.length_a   1.000
_cell.length_b   1.000
_cell.length_c   1.000
_cell.angle_alpha   90.00
_cell.angle_beta   90.00
_cell.angle_gamma   90.00
#
_symmetry.space_group_name_H-M   'P 1'
#
loop_
_entity.id
_entity.type
_entity.pdbx_description
1 polymer ?
#
loop_
_entity_poly.entity_id
_entity_poly.type
_entity_poly.pdbx_seq_one_letter_code
_entity_poly.pdbx_strand_id
1 'polypeptide(L)'
;MEKRYQVFVSSTYQDLVEERIEVIQALLELDCIPVGMEYFPAADETQWDFIKKLIDESDYYVVIIAGKYGSEDEKGISYTQKEYEYALSKGIPIISFIHDDIDSLPSSKTEKDKKKIAKLEAFKENVKKKLCKYWNNPQGLGAVVSRSISQAKKNYPRIGWVRADSYSETSEKEVVQLYKRIEILEKQLNEKSTFNQTKIENLAGDNESIEIFVDVEFGPWGKRKIERKSLILTWNKVAYYMFPKLIEPQRETAIKSHVSTFLKEIYLNENIGTEFDDHISLKVSNVFYDTLKIQFQLLDLIKYYDTEVTNDEGTKTVKMGVLTEKGKEKLISLRAVIKK
;
A
#
# COMPACT_ATOMS: atom_id res chain seq x y z
N MET A 1 -23.56 2.62 -0.11
CA MET A 1 -23.91 1.96 -1.38
C MET A 1 -24.95 0.90 -1.08
N GLU A 2 -26.07 0.91 -1.77
CA GLU A 2 -27.07 -0.17 -1.67
C GLU A 2 -26.51 -1.43 -2.35
N LYS A 3 -26.42 -2.52 -1.59
CA LYS A 3 -25.88 -3.79 -2.07
C LYS A 3 -27.00 -4.79 -2.31
N ARG A 4 -27.02 -5.38 -3.49
CA ARG A 4 -27.81 -6.57 -3.80
C ARG A 4 -26.94 -7.80 -3.63
N TYR A 5 -27.54 -8.92 -3.28
CA TYR A 5 -26.78 -10.16 -3.05
C TYR A 5 -27.30 -11.26 -3.96
N GLN A 6 -26.40 -12.01 -4.58
CA GLN A 6 -26.76 -13.18 -5.37
C GLN A 6 -26.93 -14.39 -4.46
N VAL A 7 -28.04 -15.10 -4.60
CA VAL A 7 -28.37 -16.26 -3.76
C VAL A 7 -28.67 -17.46 -4.64
N PHE A 8 -27.82 -18.48 -4.56
CA PHE A 8 -28.04 -19.74 -5.27
C PHE A 8 -29.09 -20.59 -4.54
N VAL A 9 -30.15 -21.02 -5.23
CA VAL A 9 -31.25 -21.83 -4.68
C VAL A 9 -31.16 -23.27 -5.20
N SER A 10 -30.64 -24.15 -4.35
CA SER A 10 -30.51 -25.58 -4.61
C SER A 10 -31.67 -26.37 -4.00
N SER A 11 -32.31 -27.20 -4.82
CA SER A 11 -33.33 -28.16 -4.38
C SER A 11 -33.56 -29.21 -5.47
N THR A 12 -34.39 -30.21 -5.18
CA THR A 12 -35.08 -30.95 -6.24
C THR A 12 -36.09 -30.03 -6.93
N TYR A 13 -36.39 -30.28 -8.21
CA TYR A 13 -37.22 -29.36 -9.01
C TYR A 13 -38.69 -29.79 -9.06
N GLN A 14 -38.98 -30.96 -9.64
CA GLN A 14 -40.35 -31.37 -9.99
C GLN A 14 -41.31 -31.46 -8.79
N ASP A 15 -40.80 -31.80 -7.62
CA ASP A 15 -41.58 -31.96 -6.38
C ASP A 15 -41.70 -30.66 -5.56
N LEU A 16 -40.90 -29.63 -5.86
CA LEU A 16 -40.79 -28.40 -5.06
C LEU A 16 -41.06 -27.12 -5.86
N VAL A 17 -41.83 -27.19 -6.95
CA VAL A 17 -42.07 -26.03 -7.82
C VAL A 17 -42.73 -24.87 -7.05
N GLU A 18 -43.78 -25.14 -6.26
CA GLU A 18 -44.50 -24.12 -5.49
C GLU A 18 -43.61 -23.52 -4.41
N GLU A 19 -42.85 -24.36 -3.73
CA GLU A 19 -41.91 -24.00 -2.68
C GLU A 19 -40.76 -23.13 -3.22
N ARG A 20 -40.24 -23.45 -4.40
CA ARG A 20 -39.20 -22.65 -5.08
C ARG A 20 -39.74 -21.29 -5.51
N ILE A 21 -40.97 -21.21 -6.01
CA ILE A 21 -41.59 -19.92 -6.36
C ILE A 21 -41.65 -19.01 -5.14
N GLU A 22 -42.07 -19.53 -3.99
CA GLU A 22 -42.12 -18.74 -2.75
C GLU A 22 -40.74 -18.32 -2.26
N VAL A 23 -39.73 -19.18 -2.36
CA VAL A 23 -38.34 -18.82 -2.03
C VAL A 23 -37.82 -17.72 -2.95
N ILE A 24 -38.09 -17.80 -4.24
CA ILE A 24 -37.68 -16.80 -5.23
C ILE A 24 -38.36 -15.46 -4.93
N GLN A 25 -39.67 -15.46 -4.65
CA GLN A 25 -40.42 -14.25 -4.29
C GLN A 25 -39.84 -13.61 -3.01
N ALA A 26 -39.65 -14.40 -1.96
CA ALA A 26 -39.03 -13.97 -0.71
C ALA A 26 -37.63 -13.35 -0.91
N LEU A 27 -36.81 -13.92 -1.79
CA LEU A 27 -35.48 -13.38 -2.10
C LEU A 27 -35.57 -12.05 -2.86
N LEU A 28 -36.48 -11.93 -3.82
CA LEU A 28 -36.69 -10.71 -4.59
C LEU A 28 -37.18 -9.55 -3.69
N GLU A 29 -38.11 -9.83 -2.76
CA GLU A 29 -38.58 -8.85 -1.76
C GLU A 29 -37.48 -8.35 -0.83
N LEU A 30 -36.38 -9.10 -0.70
CA LEU A 30 -35.20 -8.73 0.07
C LEU A 30 -34.10 -8.09 -0.78
N ASP A 31 -34.39 -7.66 -2.01
CA ASP A 31 -33.41 -7.12 -2.97
C ASP A 31 -32.23 -8.09 -3.25
N CYS A 32 -32.49 -9.40 -3.15
CA CYS A 32 -31.55 -10.42 -3.60
C CYS A 32 -31.77 -10.74 -5.08
N ILE A 33 -30.74 -11.31 -5.71
CA ILE A 33 -30.76 -11.85 -7.07
C ILE A 33 -30.82 -13.38 -6.90
N PRO A 34 -32.00 -14.01 -6.97
CA PRO A 34 -32.10 -15.46 -6.91
C PRO A 34 -31.52 -16.08 -8.19
N VAL A 35 -30.72 -17.12 -8.02
CA VAL A 35 -30.11 -17.87 -9.13
C VAL A 35 -30.37 -19.35 -8.88
N GLY A 36 -30.72 -20.09 -9.93
CA GLY A 36 -31.11 -21.48 -9.83
C GLY A 36 -31.24 -22.12 -11.20
N MET A 37 -31.86 -23.31 -11.21
CA MET A 37 -32.04 -24.13 -12.41
C MET A 37 -32.91 -23.45 -13.48
N GLU A 38 -33.71 -22.47 -13.08
CA GLU A 38 -34.59 -21.68 -13.93
C GLU A 38 -33.83 -20.81 -14.93
N TYR A 39 -32.55 -20.52 -14.65
CA TYR A 39 -31.69 -19.67 -15.47
C TYR A 39 -30.80 -20.47 -16.43
N PHE A 40 -30.90 -21.80 -16.46
CA PHE A 40 -30.00 -22.63 -17.27
C PHE A 40 -30.30 -22.44 -18.76
N PRO A 41 -29.37 -21.89 -19.56
CA PRO A 41 -29.59 -21.68 -20.98
C PRO A 41 -29.49 -23.01 -21.75
N ALA A 42 -30.02 -23.05 -22.96
CA ALA A 42 -29.59 -24.04 -23.94
C ALA A 42 -28.17 -23.65 -24.41
N ALA A 43 -27.15 -24.38 -23.95
CA ALA A 43 -25.74 -24.08 -24.22
C ALA A 43 -24.92 -25.36 -24.49
N ASP A 44 -23.75 -25.19 -25.11
CA ASP A 44 -22.81 -26.28 -25.44
C ASP A 44 -22.00 -26.80 -24.23
N GLU A 45 -22.08 -26.12 -23.07
CA GLU A 45 -21.35 -26.49 -21.86
C GLU A 45 -22.06 -27.59 -21.04
N THR A 46 -21.30 -28.31 -20.21
CA THR A 46 -21.93 -29.32 -19.33
C THR A 46 -22.75 -28.64 -18.24
N GLN A 47 -23.91 -29.21 -17.91
CA GLN A 47 -24.79 -28.72 -16.84
C GLN A 47 -24.03 -28.49 -15.53
N TRP A 48 -23.06 -29.34 -15.21
CA TRP A 48 -22.26 -29.23 -13.99
C TRP A 48 -21.26 -28.07 -14.02
N ASP A 49 -20.65 -27.78 -15.17
CA ASP A 49 -19.72 -26.64 -15.28
C ASP A 49 -20.45 -25.31 -15.13
N PHE A 50 -21.65 -25.20 -15.70
CA PHE A 50 -22.50 -24.02 -15.54
C PHE A 50 -22.93 -23.81 -14.07
N ILE A 51 -23.39 -24.87 -13.41
CA ILE A 51 -23.78 -24.83 -11.98
C ILE A 51 -22.64 -24.32 -11.10
N LYS A 52 -21.41 -24.82 -11.30
CA LYS A 52 -20.24 -24.38 -10.53
C LYS A 52 -20.00 -22.87 -10.67
N LYS A 53 -20.10 -22.34 -11.90
CA LYS A 53 -19.94 -20.91 -12.16
C LYS A 53 -20.97 -20.07 -11.41
N LEU A 54 -22.24 -20.47 -11.45
CA LEU A 54 -23.30 -19.77 -10.73
C LEU A 54 -23.11 -19.82 -9.21
N ILE A 55 -22.65 -20.96 -8.67
CA ILE A 55 -22.32 -21.07 -7.25
C ILE A 55 -21.15 -20.14 -6.90
N ASP A 56 -20.09 -20.13 -7.72
CA ASP A 56 -18.91 -19.28 -7.50
C ASP A 56 -19.23 -17.78 -7.50
N GLU A 57 -20.19 -17.35 -8.32
CA GLU A 57 -20.67 -15.97 -8.39
C GLU A 57 -21.67 -15.60 -7.28
N SER A 58 -22.11 -16.57 -6.46
CA SER A 58 -23.14 -16.37 -5.44
C SER A 58 -22.56 -15.92 -4.09
N ASP A 59 -23.25 -14.98 -3.46
CA ASP A 59 -22.91 -14.49 -2.12
C ASP A 59 -23.36 -15.47 -1.03
N TYR A 60 -24.55 -16.04 -1.20
CA TYR A 60 -25.14 -17.03 -0.28
C TYR A 60 -25.63 -18.24 -1.06
N TYR A 61 -25.68 -19.37 -0.38
CA TYR A 61 -26.21 -20.62 -0.91
C TYR A 61 -27.37 -21.09 -0.04
N VAL A 62 -28.51 -21.35 -0.66
CA VAL A 62 -29.72 -21.88 -0.03
C VAL A 62 -29.92 -23.31 -0.51
N VAL A 63 -30.13 -24.23 0.43
CA VAL A 63 -30.53 -25.61 0.11
C VAL A 63 -31.86 -25.95 0.75
N ILE A 64 -32.78 -26.48 -0.06
CA ILE A 64 -34.10 -26.92 0.36
C ILE A 64 -34.19 -28.43 0.16
N ILE A 65 -34.43 -29.16 1.24
CA ILE A 65 -34.52 -30.62 1.25
C ILE A 65 -35.90 -31.06 1.70
N ALA A 66 -36.53 -31.94 0.92
CA ALA A 66 -37.83 -32.52 1.21
C ALA A 66 -37.83 -34.05 1.03
N GLY A 67 -38.84 -34.60 0.35
CA GLY A 67 -39.07 -36.03 0.23
C GLY A 67 -38.28 -36.75 -0.86
N LYS A 68 -37.57 -36.05 -1.77
CA LYS A 68 -36.82 -36.68 -2.87
C LYS A 68 -35.31 -36.44 -2.79
N TYR A 69 -34.54 -37.45 -3.22
CA TYR A 69 -33.09 -37.33 -3.39
C TYR A 69 -32.70 -36.61 -4.68
N GLY A 70 -33.53 -36.75 -5.73
CA GLY A 70 -33.35 -36.11 -7.02
C GLY A 70 -32.64 -36.97 -8.08
N SER A 71 -32.25 -36.30 -9.16
CA SER A 71 -31.47 -36.90 -10.24
C SER A 71 -30.01 -37.06 -9.82
N GLU A 72 -29.43 -38.21 -10.13
CA GLU A 72 -28.05 -38.55 -9.82
C GLU A 72 -27.15 -38.37 -11.04
N ASP A 73 -25.88 -38.07 -10.81
CA ASP A 73 -24.84 -38.13 -11.83
C ASP A 73 -24.34 -39.57 -12.06
N GLU A 74 -23.38 -39.73 -12.96
CA GLU A 74 -22.76 -41.04 -13.29
C GLU A 74 -22.15 -41.74 -12.06
N LYS A 75 -21.84 -41.01 -10.99
CA LYS A 75 -21.27 -41.53 -9.74
C LYS A 75 -22.35 -41.88 -8.71
N GLY A 76 -23.63 -41.66 -9.03
CA GLY A 76 -24.74 -41.93 -8.13
C GLY A 76 -24.87 -40.89 -7.01
N ILE A 77 -24.38 -39.66 -7.20
CA ILE A 77 -24.56 -38.55 -6.25
C ILE A 77 -25.63 -37.62 -6.83
N SER A 78 -26.60 -37.20 -6.02
CA SER A 78 -27.62 -36.25 -6.52
C SER A 78 -27.00 -34.89 -6.85
N TYR A 79 -27.52 -34.23 -7.88
CA TYR A 79 -27.06 -32.88 -8.24
C TYR A 79 -27.17 -31.92 -7.04
N THR A 80 -28.25 -31.97 -6.27
CA THR A 80 -28.45 -31.16 -5.05
C THR A 80 -27.37 -31.45 -3.99
N GLN A 81 -27.01 -32.72 -3.76
CA GLN A 81 -25.93 -33.05 -2.82
C GLN A 81 -24.58 -32.56 -3.35
N LYS A 82 -24.32 -32.75 -4.64
CA LYS A 82 -23.09 -32.33 -5.31
C LYS A 82 -22.91 -30.81 -5.25
N GLU A 83 -23.98 -30.05 -5.49
CA GLU A 83 -24.05 -28.60 -5.34
C GLU A 83 -23.73 -28.17 -3.90
N TYR A 84 -24.32 -28.83 -2.91
CA TYR A 84 -24.10 -28.53 -1.50
C TYR A 84 -22.63 -28.74 -1.09
N GLU A 85 -22.06 -29.89 -1.47
CA GLU A 85 -20.66 -30.22 -1.20
C GLU A 85 -19.70 -29.24 -1.89
N TYR A 86 -20.03 -28.81 -3.10
CA TYR A 86 -19.26 -27.82 -3.83
C TYR A 86 -19.31 -26.45 -3.15
N ALA A 87 -20.50 -25.94 -2.81
CA ALA A 87 -20.66 -24.67 -2.11
C ALA A 87 -19.92 -24.68 -0.75
N LEU A 88 -19.95 -25.83 -0.06
CA LEU A 88 -19.21 -26.03 1.19
C LEU A 88 -17.70 -25.91 0.97
N SER A 89 -17.17 -26.53 -0.10
CA SER A 89 -15.75 -26.47 -0.45
C SER A 89 -15.26 -25.05 -0.80
N LYS A 90 -16.17 -24.21 -1.31
CA LYS A 90 -15.89 -22.81 -1.67
C LYS A 90 -16.04 -21.83 -0.49
N GLY A 91 -16.46 -22.31 0.67
CA GLY A 91 -16.65 -21.46 1.86
C GLY A 91 -17.78 -20.44 1.68
N ILE A 92 -18.77 -20.74 0.83
CA ILE A 92 -19.97 -19.91 0.69
C ILE A 92 -20.87 -20.14 1.91
N PRO A 93 -21.45 -19.10 2.53
CA PRO A 93 -22.41 -19.26 3.61
C PRO A 93 -23.63 -20.06 3.13
N ILE A 94 -23.86 -21.21 3.77
CA ILE A 94 -24.95 -22.12 3.43
C ILE A 94 -26.09 -21.96 4.44
N ILE A 95 -27.30 -21.79 3.93
CA ILE A 95 -28.54 -21.66 4.69
C ILE A 95 -29.42 -22.85 4.30
N SER A 96 -29.72 -23.70 5.27
CA SER A 96 -30.34 -25.01 5.01
C SER A 96 -31.75 -25.09 5.57
N PHE A 97 -32.68 -25.55 4.72
CA PHE A 97 -34.09 -25.75 5.04
C PHE A 97 -34.49 -27.20 4.82
N ILE A 98 -35.05 -27.84 5.83
CA ILE A 98 -35.46 -29.25 5.80
C ILE A 98 -36.96 -29.35 6.06
N HIS A 99 -37.69 -30.15 5.29
CA HIS A 99 -39.11 -30.38 5.54
C HIS A 99 -39.30 -31.06 6.91
N ASP A 100 -40.23 -30.55 7.72
CA ASP A 100 -40.45 -30.96 9.11
C ASP A 100 -41.06 -32.37 9.22
N ASP A 101 -42.00 -32.69 8.34
CA ASP A 101 -42.71 -33.98 8.32
C ASP A 101 -42.79 -34.54 6.90
N ILE A 102 -41.89 -35.45 6.54
CA ILE A 102 -41.86 -36.07 5.20
C ILE A 102 -43.03 -37.02 5.00
N ASP A 103 -43.53 -37.64 6.07
CA ASP A 103 -44.64 -38.60 6.01
C ASP A 103 -45.97 -37.91 5.67
N SER A 104 -46.08 -36.61 5.98
CA SER A 104 -47.21 -35.76 5.55
C SER A 104 -47.22 -35.44 4.05
N LEU A 105 -46.10 -35.65 3.33
CA LEU A 105 -46.03 -35.31 1.91
C LEU A 105 -46.80 -36.32 1.05
N PRO A 106 -47.45 -35.88 -0.04
CA PRO A 106 -48.06 -36.78 -1.01
C PRO A 106 -47.03 -37.76 -1.58
N SER A 107 -47.45 -39.00 -1.88
CA SER A 107 -46.56 -40.04 -2.44
C SER A 107 -45.86 -39.62 -3.75
N SER A 108 -46.40 -38.64 -4.49
CA SER A 108 -45.78 -38.05 -5.68
C SER A 108 -44.57 -37.16 -5.37
N LYS A 109 -44.50 -36.60 -4.15
CA LYS A 109 -43.41 -35.75 -3.64
C LYS A 109 -42.41 -36.53 -2.75
N THR A 110 -42.59 -37.83 -2.56
CA THR A 110 -41.69 -38.70 -1.78
C THR A 110 -40.92 -39.66 -2.68
N GLU A 111 -39.69 -39.97 -2.30
CA GLU A 111 -38.85 -40.98 -2.96
C GLU A 111 -39.43 -42.38 -2.76
N LYS A 112 -39.38 -43.20 -3.81
CA LYS A 112 -39.87 -44.60 -3.79
C LYS A 112 -38.75 -45.61 -3.80
N ASP A 113 -37.58 -45.23 -4.32
CA ASP A 113 -36.41 -46.11 -4.36
C ASP A 113 -35.75 -46.18 -2.97
N LYS A 114 -35.71 -47.38 -2.38
CA LYS A 114 -35.08 -47.65 -1.08
C LYS A 114 -33.62 -47.18 -1.01
N LYS A 115 -32.86 -47.28 -2.11
CA LYS A 115 -31.46 -46.82 -2.14
C LYS A 115 -31.39 -45.30 -2.05
N LYS A 116 -32.25 -44.60 -2.79
CA LYS A 116 -32.31 -43.12 -2.79
C LYS A 116 -32.85 -42.58 -1.47
N ILE A 117 -33.79 -43.26 -0.83
CA ILE A 117 -34.25 -42.93 0.53
C ILE A 117 -33.06 -42.95 1.50
N ALA A 118 -32.26 -44.02 1.49
CA ALA A 118 -31.09 -44.13 2.37
C ALA A 118 -30.06 -43.02 2.10
N LYS A 119 -29.82 -42.66 0.82
CA LYS A 119 -28.94 -41.55 0.44
C LYS A 119 -29.49 -40.19 0.87
N LEU A 120 -30.79 -39.96 0.73
CA LEU A 120 -31.47 -38.75 1.18
C LEU A 120 -31.34 -38.57 2.69
N GLU A 121 -31.53 -39.62 3.47
CA GLU A 121 -31.34 -39.58 4.92
C GLU A 121 -29.88 -39.28 5.28
N ALA A 122 -28.91 -39.93 4.63
CA ALA A 122 -27.49 -39.63 4.83
C ALA A 122 -27.15 -38.17 4.48
N PHE A 123 -27.74 -37.63 3.41
CA PHE A 123 -27.57 -36.23 3.02
C PHE A 123 -28.18 -35.27 4.04
N LYS A 124 -29.40 -35.53 4.54
CA LYS A 124 -30.03 -34.75 5.62
C LYS A 124 -29.17 -34.72 6.87
N GLU A 125 -28.66 -35.87 7.29
CA GLU A 125 -27.77 -35.96 8.46
C GLU A 125 -26.48 -35.16 8.24
N ASN A 126 -25.94 -35.14 7.02
CA ASN A 126 -24.79 -34.30 6.70
C ASN A 126 -25.13 -32.80 6.80
N VAL A 127 -26.28 -32.38 6.29
CA VAL A 127 -26.74 -30.99 6.33
C VAL A 127 -27.04 -30.53 7.77
N LYS A 128 -27.64 -31.40 8.60
CA LYS A 128 -27.95 -31.16 10.01
C LYS A 128 -26.71 -30.98 10.91
N LYS A 129 -25.50 -31.28 10.44
CA LYS A 129 -24.26 -30.92 11.15
C LYS A 129 -24.11 -29.41 11.35
N LYS A 130 -24.81 -28.60 10.54
CA LYS A 130 -24.94 -27.15 10.71
C LYS A 130 -26.37 -26.78 11.13
N LEU A 131 -26.54 -25.56 11.65
CA LEU A 131 -27.87 -25.03 11.99
C LEU A 131 -28.77 -25.03 10.75
N CYS A 132 -29.90 -25.71 10.84
CA CYS A 132 -30.94 -25.76 9.82
C CYS A 132 -32.26 -25.22 10.38
N LYS A 133 -33.17 -24.85 9.48
CA LYS A 133 -34.55 -24.51 9.83
C LYS A 133 -35.52 -25.49 9.19
N TYR A 134 -36.63 -25.72 9.87
CA TYR A 134 -37.69 -26.61 9.41
C TYR A 134 -38.84 -25.81 8.78
N TRP A 135 -39.54 -26.44 7.85
CA TRP A 135 -40.71 -25.86 7.16
C TRP A 135 -41.71 -26.98 6.83
N ASN A 136 -42.99 -26.62 6.68
CA ASN A 136 -44.09 -27.58 6.46
C ASN A 136 -45.09 -27.15 5.36
N ASN A 137 -44.92 -25.96 4.79
CA ASN A 137 -45.70 -25.46 3.66
C ASN A 137 -44.91 -24.37 2.89
N PRO A 138 -45.27 -24.05 1.64
CA PRO A 138 -44.55 -23.07 0.81
C PRO A 138 -44.43 -21.67 1.45
N GLN A 139 -45.51 -21.12 2.01
CA GLN A 139 -45.50 -19.78 2.63
C GLN A 139 -44.61 -19.74 3.88
N GLY A 140 -44.66 -20.82 4.67
CA GLY A 140 -43.80 -21.03 5.83
C GLY A 140 -42.33 -21.06 5.44
N LEU A 141 -42.00 -21.75 4.34
CA LEU A 141 -40.65 -21.76 3.79
C LEU A 141 -40.20 -20.35 3.39
N GLY A 142 -40.99 -19.62 2.61
CA GLY A 142 -40.70 -18.22 2.23
C GLY A 142 -40.42 -17.32 3.44
N ALA A 143 -41.28 -17.38 4.46
CA ALA A 143 -41.13 -16.58 5.67
C ALA A 143 -39.86 -16.90 6.48
N VAL A 144 -39.50 -18.19 6.57
CA VAL A 144 -38.28 -18.63 7.26
C VAL A 144 -37.03 -18.31 6.45
N VAL A 145 -37.09 -18.40 5.11
CA VAL A 145 -36.04 -17.96 4.19
C VAL A 145 -35.76 -16.48 4.38
N SER A 146 -36.79 -15.63 4.34
CA SER A 146 -36.61 -14.18 4.46
C SER A 146 -35.87 -13.81 5.75
N ARG A 147 -36.31 -14.34 6.89
CA ARG A 147 -35.65 -14.10 8.18
C ARG A 147 -34.21 -14.60 8.21
N SER A 148 -33.96 -15.79 7.64
CA SER A 148 -32.64 -16.41 7.64
C SER A 148 -31.66 -15.65 6.76
N ILE A 149 -32.11 -15.16 5.60
CA ILE A 149 -31.31 -14.35 4.68
C ILE A 149 -31.00 -12.99 5.29
N SER A 150 -31.97 -12.29 5.88
CA SER A 150 -31.71 -11.03 6.60
C SER A 150 -30.67 -11.20 7.70
N GLN A 151 -30.73 -12.29 8.47
CA GLN A 151 -29.74 -12.58 9.49
C GLN A 151 -28.38 -12.95 8.90
N ALA A 152 -28.35 -13.72 7.80
CA ALA A 152 -27.11 -14.10 7.12
C ALA A 152 -26.39 -12.87 6.55
N LYS A 153 -27.13 -11.91 5.96
CA LYS A 153 -26.57 -10.63 5.49
C LYS A 153 -25.86 -9.86 6.59
N LYS A 154 -26.38 -9.92 7.81
CA LYS A 154 -25.78 -9.25 8.99
C LYS A 154 -24.58 -10.02 9.56
N ASN A 155 -24.70 -11.34 9.70
CA ASN A 155 -23.70 -12.16 10.40
C ASN A 155 -22.53 -12.57 9.50
N TYR A 156 -22.77 -12.68 8.20
CA TYR A 156 -21.80 -13.10 7.20
C TYR A 156 -21.79 -12.14 6.02
N PRO A 157 -21.38 -10.87 6.19
CA PRO A 157 -21.37 -9.90 5.11
C PRO A 157 -20.54 -10.39 3.92
N ARG A 158 -21.11 -10.26 2.71
CA ARG A 158 -20.48 -10.64 1.44
C ARG A 158 -20.20 -9.42 0.56
N ILE A 159 -19.49 -9.64 -0.53
CA ILE A 159 -19.10 -8.58 -1.47
C ILE A 159 -20.35 -7.91 -2.01
N GLY A 160 -21.27 -8.70 -2.58
CA GLY A 160 -22.52 -8.23 -3.19
C GLY A 160 -22.31 -7.44 -4.47
N TRP A 161 -23.42 -7.15 -5.13
CA TRP A 161 -23.54 -6.35 -6.33
C TRP A 161 -23.90 -4.91 -5.95
N VAL A 162 -23.19 -3.95 -6.53
CA VAL A 162 -23.54 -2.53 -6.47
C VAL A 162 -23.81 -2.06 -7.89
N ARG A 163 -24.77 -1.13 -8.06
CA ARG A 163 -24.98 -0.52 -9.37
C ARG A 163 -23.73 0.28 -9.76
N ALA A 164 -23.36 0.23 -11.04
CA ALA A 164 -22.16 0.90 -11.55
C ALA A 164 -22.14 2.41 -11.27
N ASP A 165 -23.29 3.09 -11.33
CA ASP A 165 -23.41 4.52 -11.05
C ASP A 165 -23.36 4.90 -9.56
N SER A 166 -23.51 3.91 -8.66
CA SER A 166 -23.27 4.13 -7.23
C SER A 166 -21.78 4.17 -6.88
N TYR A 167 -20.92 3.74 -7.80
CA TYR A 167 -19.47 3.90 -7.74
C TYR A 167 -19.16 5.35 -8.17
N SER A 168 -18.66 6.17 -7.25
CA SER A 168 -18.31 7.55 -7.60
C SER A 168 -17.14 7.55 -8.59
N GLU A 169 -17.28 8.24 -9.73
CA GLU A 169 -16.18 8.52 -10.67
C GLU A 169 -14.91 9.06 -9.96
N THR A 170 -15.10 9.68 -8.80
CA THR A 170 -14.05 10.17 -7.91
C THR A 170 -13.04 9.08 -7.56
N SER A 171 -13.48 7.84 -7.29
CA SER A 171 -12.57 6.77 -6.85
C SER A 171 -11.65 6.26 -7.96
N GLU A 172 -12.14 6.17 -9.20
CA GLU A 172 -11.27 5.80 -10.34
C GLU A 172 -10.30 6.93 -10.69
N LYS A 173 -10.77 8.19 -10.68
CA LYS A 173 -9.91 9.36 -10.91
C LYS A 173 -8.85 9.49 -9.83
N GLU A 174 -9.19 9.26 -8.56
CA GLU A 174 -8.25 9.24 -7.43
C GLU A 174 -7.23 8.11 -7.56
N VAL A 175 -7.65 6.89 -7.91
CA VAL A 175 -6.72 5.77 -8.12
C VAL A 175 -5.73 6.07 -9.24
N VAL A 176 -6.18 6.61 -10.37
CA VAL A 176 -5.29 7.01 -11.48
C VAL A 176 -4.35 8.15 -11.06
N GLN A 177 -4.83 9.13 -10.30
CA GLN A 177 -3.99 10.22 -9.77
C GLN A 177 -2.94 9.69 -8.79
N LEU A 178 -3.30 8.74 -7.93
CA LEU A 178 -2.38 8.09 -7.00
C LEU A 178 -1.28 7.32 -7.73
N TYR A 179 -1.62 6.53 -8.76
CA TYR A 179 -0.61 5.84 -9.58
C TYR A 179 0.36 6.82 -10.26
N LYS A 180 -0.16 7.91 -10.86
CA LYS A 180 0.70 8.96 -11.42
C LYS A 180 1.60 9.59 -10.38
N ARG A 181 1.10 9.79 -9.15
CA ARG A 181 1.88 10.39 -8.07
C ARG A 181 2.99 9.44 -7.60
N ILE A 182 2.72 8.15 -7.50
CA ILE A 182 3.72 7.12 -7.19
C ILE A 182 4.83 7.15 -8.23
N GLU A 183 4.49 7.12 -9.52
CA GLU A 183 5.46 7.15 -10.62
C GLU A 183 6.37 8.40 -10.56
N ILE A 184 5.79 9.58 -10.31
CA ILE A 184 6.55 10.83 -10.16
C ILE A 184 7.49 10.76 -8.96
N LEU A 185 7.03 10.25 -7.82
CA LEU A 185 7.83 10.17 -6.60
C LEU A 185 8.97 9.16 -6.72
N GLU A 186 8.73 8.02 -7.37
CA GLU A 186 9.76 7.02 -7.68
C GLU A 186 10.83 7.60 -8.60
N LYS A 187 10.42 8.36 -9.63
CA LYS A 187 11.35 9.08 -10.51
C LYS A 187 12.19 10.09 -9.74
N GLN A 188 11.57 10.88 -8.85
CA GLN A 188 12.30 11.85 -8.00
C GLN A 188 13.26 11.17 -7.01
N LEU A 189 12.92 10.00 -6.49
CA LEU A 189 13.81 9.20 -5.64
C LEU A 189 15.01 8.68 -6.43
N ASN A 190 14.76 8.14 -7.64
CA ASN A 190 15.83 7.68 -8.52
C ASN A 190 16.74 8.83 -8.96
N GLU A 191 16.21 9.98 -9.33
CA GLU A 191 17.00 11.17 -9.71
C GLU A 191 17.86 11.70 -8.55
N LYS A 192 17.37 11.62 -7.30
CA LYS A 192 18.18 11.93 -6.10
C LYS A 192 19.30 10.91 -5.85
N SER A 193 19.14 9.68 -6.33
CA SER A 193 20.13 8.61 -6.17
C SER A 193 21.25 8.63 -7.22
N THR A 194 21.05 9.28 -8.37
CA THR A 194 22.00 9.24 -9.49
C THR A 194 23.32 9.98 -9.20
N PHE A 195 23.34 10.97 -8.29
CA PHE A 195 24.59 11.62 -7.89
C PHE A 195 25.49 10.71 -7.02
N ASN A 196 24.94 9.63 -6.44
CA ASN A 196 25.65 8.67 -5.59
C ASN A 196 26.22 7.47 -6.36
N GLN A 197 26.15 7.43 -7.70
CA GLN A 197 26.51 6.23 -8.47
C GLN A 197 28.01 6.03 -8.67
N THR A 198 28.85 7.04 -8.50
CA THR A 198 30.30 6.80 -8.38
C THR A 198 30.58 6.40 -6.93
N LYS A 199 30.46 5.09 -6.63
CA LYS A 199 30.96 4.53 -5.36
C LYS A 199 32.48 4.71 -5.32
N ILE A 200 32.91 5.88 -4.89
CA ILE A 200 34.30 6.12 -4.51
C ILE A 200 34.46 5.49 -3.14
N GLU A 201 35.11 4.33 -3.11
CA GLU A 201 35.45 3.65 -1.86
C GLU A 201 36.59 4.41 -1.16
N ASN A 202 36.62 4.35 0.19
CA ASN A 202 37.66 4.99 1.02
C ASN A 202 37.77 6.52 0.86
N LEU A 203 36.64 7.22 0.88
CA LEU A 203 36.63 8.69 0.92
C LEU A 203 37.25 9.20 2.22
N ALA A 204 38.18 10.16 2.08
CA ALA A 204 38.80 10.80 3.22
C ALA A 204 37.77 11.51 4.12
N GLY A 205 37.71 11.19 5.40
CA GLY A 205 36.70 11.70 6.32
C GLY A 205 37.20 11.84 7.74
N ASP A 206 36.38 12.50 8.56
CA ASP A 206 36.57 12.58 10.00
C ASP A 206 37.97 13.07 10.44
N ASN A 207 38.85 12.17 10.87
CA ASN A 207 40.18 12.50 11.40
C ASN A 207 41.28 12.54 10.33
N GLU A 208 40.97 12.19 9.09
CA GLU A 208 41.90 12.33 7.98
C GLU A 208 42.12 13.80 7.63
N SER A 209 43.32 14.11 7.16
CA SER A 209 43.79 15.47 6.94
C SER A 209 43.80 15.86 5.46
N ILE A 210 43.56 17.13 5.21
CA ILE A 210 43.75 17.79 3.92
C ILE A 210 44.80 18.89 4.07
N GLU A 211 45.75 18.95 3.14
CA GLU A 211 46.69 20.07 3.03
C GLU A 211 46.08 21.17 2.16
N ILE A 212 46.14 22.40 2.66
CA ILE A 212 45.50 23.56 2.06
C ILE A 212 46.57 24.63 1.85
N PHE A 213 46.76 25.05 0.61
CA PHE A 213 47.62 26.18 0.30
C PHE A 213 46.83 27.48 0.39
N VAL A 214 47.31 28.40 1.22
CA VAL A 214 46.72 29.72 1.43
C VAL A 214 47.74 30.80 1.09
N ASP A 215 47.29 31.82 0.36
CA ASP A 215 48.09 33.01 0.09
C ASP A 215 47.75 34.05 1.16
N VAL A 216 48.69 34.28 2.06
CA VAL A 216 48.58 35.24 3.17
C VAL A 216 49.10 36.59 2.66
N GLU A 217 48.20 37.56 2.52
CA GLU A 217 48.57 38.93 2.20
C GLU A 217 48.64 39.75 3.49
N PHE A 218 49.77 40.40 3.74
CA PHE A 218 49.98 41.30 4.87
C PHE A 218 50.78 42.55 4.44
N GLY A 219 50.62 43.63 5.21
CA GLY A 219 51.32 44.89 4.98
C GLY A 219 50.42 46.06 4.59
N PRO A 220 50.96 47.29 4.65
CA PRO A 220 50.20 48.50 4.38
C PRO A 220 49.75 48.58 2.92
N TRP A 221 48.71 49.39 2.67
CA TRP A 221 48.18 49.66 1.34
C TRP A 221 49.30 50.08 0.37
N GLY A 222 49.38 49.42 -0.80
CA GLY A 222 50.40 49.68 -1.82
C GLY A 222 51.74 48.96 -1.65
N LYS A 223 52.01 48.30 -0.51
CA LYS A 223 53.22 47.49 -0.26
C LYS A 223 52.90 46.10 0.33
N ARG A 224 51.81 45.49 -0.14
CA ARG A 224 51.41 44.16 0.33
C ARG A 224 52.47 43.11 -0.04
N LYS A 225 52.87 42.31 0.94
CA LYS A 225 53.62 41.08 0.73
C LYS A 225 52.62 39.93 0.68
N ILE A 226 52.89 38.98 -0.22
CA ILE A 226 52.11 37.75 -0.35
C ILE A 226 53.04 36.61 0.00
N GLU A 227 52.64 35.80 0.98
CA GLU A 227 53.37 34.60 1.36
C GLU A 227 52.44 33.39 1.22
N ARG A 228 52.89 32.38 0.47
CA ARG A 228 52.18 31.12 0.35
C ARG A 228 52.52 30.23 1.54
N LYS A 229 51.51 29.81 2.28
CA LYS A 229 51.60 28.90 3.42
C LYS A 229 50.79 27.65 3.15
N SER A 230 51.15 26.53 3.78
CA SER A 230 50.29 25.34 3.86
C SER A 230 49.73 25.16 5.26
N LEU A 231 48.46 24.77 5.32
CA LEU A 231 47.73 24.42 6.54
C LEU A 231 47.26 22.97 6.42
N ILE A 232 47.50 22.16 7.44
CA ILE A 232 47.05 20.76 7.49
C ILE A 232 45.90 20.68 8.47
N LEU A 233 44.69 20.40 7.98
CA LEU A 233 43.47 20.34 8.79
C LEU A 233 42.78 19.00 8.63
N THR A 234 42.20 18.47 9.71
CA THR A 234 41.31 17.32 9.62
C THR A 234 39.95 17.72 9.04
N TRP A 235 39.27 16.79 8.38
CA TRP A 235 37.90 17.01 7.91
C TRP A 235 36.93 17.38 9.03
N ASN A 236 37.11 16.81 10.22
CA ASN A 236 36.39 17.19 11.45
C ASN A 236 36.65 18.64 11.84
N LYS A 237 37.89 19.14 11.74
CA LYS A 237 38.22 20.55 12.03
C LYS A 237 37.55 21.46 11.01
N VAL A 238 37.60 21.13 9.71
CA VAL A 238 36.89 21.90 8.67
C VAL A 238 35.37 21.91 8.93
N ALA A 239 34.77 20.75 9.18
CA ALA A 239 33.34 20.63 9.48
C ALA A 239 32.94 21.40 10.75
N TYR A 240 33.76 21.36 11.81
CA TYR A 240 33.52 22.06 13.07
C TYR A 240 33.32 23.56 12.88
N TYR A 241 34.13 24.20 12.03
CA TYR A 241 34.02 25.63 11.74
C TYR A 241 32.94 25.94 10.70
N MET A 242 32.80 25.11 9.66
CA MET A 242 31.94 25.41 8.51
C MET A 242 30.45 25.06 8.76
N PHE A 243 30.17 23.92 9.37
CA PHE A 243 28.80 23.38 9.48
C PHE A 243 27.81 24.27 10.27
N PRO A 244 28.20 24.96 11.36
CA PRO A 244 27.27 25.86 12.05
C PRO A 244 26.68 26.96 11.17
N LYS A 245 27.41 27.38 10.13
CA LYS A 245 26.93 28.40 9.17
C LYS A 245 25.98 27.83 8.12
N LEU A 246 25.84 26.50 8.04
CA LEU A 246 25.06 25.77 7.03
C LEU A 246 23.83 25.07 7.60
N ILE A 247 23.48 25.33 8.87
CA ILE A 247 22.22 24.83 9.47
C ILE A 247 21.03 25.31 8.63
N GLU A 248 21.07 26.56 8.21
CA GLU A 248 20.14 27.15 7.23
C GLU A 248 20.80 27.26 5.86
N PRO A 249 20.02 27.23 4.76
CA PRO A 249 20.57 27.38 3.41
C PRO A 249 21.35 28.69 3.23
N GLN A 250 22.60 28.56 2.77
CA GLN A 250 23.47 29.70 2.45
C GLN A 250 23.78 29.76 0.95
N ARG A 251 23.94 30.97 0.41
CA ARG A 251 24.45 31.15 -0.95
C ARG A 251 25.88 30.63 -1.06
N GLU A 252 26.23 30.01 -2.19
CA GLU A 252 27.57 29.47 -2.42
C GLU A 252 28.69 30.51 -2.22
N THR A 253 28.44 31.77 -2.57
CA THR A 253 29.37 32.89 -2.33
C THR A 253 29.60 33.18 -0.84
N ALA A 254 28.56 33.05 -0.01
CA ALA A 254 28.67 33.20 1.44
C ALA A 254 29.49 32.05 2.06
N ILE A 255 29.32 30.83 1.55
CA ILE A 255 30.11 29.65 1.99
C ILE A 255 31.60 29.89 1.75
N LYS A 256 31.98 30.42 0.58
CA LYS A 256 33.38 30.78 0.29
C LYS A 256 33.93 31.80 1.28
N SER A 257 33.13 32.82 1.61
CA SER A 257 33.51 33.84 2.61
C SER A 257 33.72 33.23 4.01
N HIS A 258 32.83 32.33 4.45
CA HIS A 258 32.97 31.63 5.72
C HIS A 258 34.24 30.79 5.79
N VAL A 259 34.59 30.10 4.69
CA VAL A 259 35.81 29.30 4.61
C VAL A 259 37.06 30.16 4.74
N SER A 260 37.16 31.27 4.00
CA SER A 260 38.26 32.23 4.17
C SER A 260 38.36 32.76 5.60
N THR A 261 37.21 33.02 6.24
CA THR A 261 37.14 33.57 7.60
C THR A 261 37.69 32.59 8.63
N PHE A 262 37.24 31.33 8.63
CA PHE A 262 37.75 30.38 9.63
C PHE A 262 39.21 29.99 9.37
N LEU A 263 39.65 29.93 8.11
CA LEU A 263 41.06 29.66 7.80
C LEU A 263 41.96 30.78 8.32
N LYS A 264 41.50 32.03 8.26
CA LYS A 264 42.17 33.16 8.89
C LYS A 264 42.26 32.98 10.40
N GLU A 265 41.17 32.63 11.07
CA GLU A 265 41.16 32.38 12.52
C GLU A 265 42.13 31.26 12.91
N ILE A 266 42.14 30.15 12.17
CA ILE A 266 43.06 29.03 12.40
C ILE A 266 44.51 29.48 12.22
N TYR A 267 44.82 30.17 11.11
CA TYR A 267 46.17 30.64 10.82
C TYR A 267 46.70 31.57 11.92
N LEU A 268 45.88 32.53 12.37
CA LEU A 268 46.24 33.45 13.44
C LEU A 268 46.48 32.71 14.78
N ASN A 269 45.65 31.72 15.10
CA ASN A 269 45.82 30.92 16.32
C ASN A 269 47.05 29.99 16.28
N GLU A 270 47.45 29.51 15.10
CA GLU A 270 48.67 28.70 14.95
C GLU A 270 49.95 29.55 14.96
N ASN A 271 49.83 30.86 14.75
CA ASN A 271 50.94 31.82 14.74
C ASN A 271 50.83 32.86 15.87
N ILE A 272 50.34 32.44 17.04
CA ILE A 272 50.28 33.28 18.24
C ILE A 272 51.70 33.77 18.58
N GLY A 273 51.88 35.09 18.66
CA GLY A 273 53.16 35.73 18.97
C GLY A 273 53.90 36.29 17.75
N THR A 274 53.43 36.03 16.53
CA THR A 274 53.93 36.70 15.32
C THR A 274 53.28 38.08 15.19
N GLU A 275 54.09 39.13 15.07
CA GLU A 275 53.59 40.47 14.75
C GLU A 275 53.09 40.49 13.30
N PHE A 276 51.80 40.73 13.12
CA PHE A 276 51.19 40.97 11.81
C PHE A 276 50.86 42.46 11.70
N ASP A 277 51.08 43.04 10.50
CA ASP A 277 50.56 44.37 10.17
C ASP A 277 49.03 44.39 10.27
N ASP A 278 48.44 45.56 10.53
CA ASP A 278 46.99 45.76 10.79
C ASP A 278 46.03 45.12 9.77
N HIS A 279 46.50 44.83 8.55
CA HIS A 279 45.71 44.30 7.45
C HIS A 279 46.25 42.95 6.98
N ILE A 280 45.75 41.86 7.58
CA ILE A 280 45.97 40.49 7.10
C ILE A 280 44.73 39.94 6.38
N SER A 281 44.93 39.38 5.19
CA SER A 281 43.91 38.65 4.45
C SER A 281 44.44 37.30 4.00
N LEU A 282 43.59 36.27 4.07
CA LEU A 282 43.90 34.96 3.49
C LEU A 282 43.07 34.77 2.24
N LYS A 283 43.74 34.38 1.16
CA LYS A 283 43.12 33.96 -0.09
C LYS A 283 43.36 32.48 -0.29
N VAL A 284 42.32 31.80 -0.77
CA VAL A 284 42.35 30.38 -1.07
C VAL A 284 41.88 30.18 -2.50
N SER A 285 42.45 29.19 -3.19
CA SER A 285 42.11 28.92 -4.58
C SER A 285 40.66 28.45 -4.72
N ASN A 286 40.01 28.79 -5.84
CA ASN A 286 38.67 28.28 -6.16
C ASN A 286 38.62 26.74 -6.16
N VAL A 287 39.70 26.11 -6.61
CA VAL A 287 39.88 24.65 -6.65
C VAL A 287 39.66 24.02 -5.27
N PHE A 288 40.18 24.63 -4.21
CA PHE A 288 40.00 24.08 -2.86
C PHE A 288 38.53 24.12 -2.40
N TYR A 289 37.79 25.18 -2.72
CA TYR A 289 36.36 25.22 -2.40
C TYR A 289 35.59 24.16 -3.17
N ASP A 290 35.95 23.92 -4.43
CA ASP A 290 35.34 22.87 -5.24
C ASP A 290 35.66 21.49 -4.64
N THR A 291 36.88 21.27 -4.14
CA THR A 291 37.24 20.04 -3.40
C THR A 291 36.40 19.87 -2.12
N LEU A 292 36.27 20.92 -1.29
CA LEU A 292 35.42 20.85 -0.08
C LEU A 292 33.97 20.53 -0.43
N LYS A 293 33.42 21.22 -1.44
CA LYS A 293 32.06 21.04 -1.93
C LYS A 293 31.83 19.59 -2.36
N ILE A 294 32.69 19.06 -3.24
CA ILE A 294 32.58 17.70 -3.74
C ILE A 294 32.74 16.69 -2.61
N GLN A 295 33.74 16.85 -1.74
CA GLN A 295 33.99 15.92 -0.64
C GLN A 295 32.78 15.83 0.31
N PHE A 296 32.26 16.97 0.78
CA PHE A 296 31.14 16.97 1.70
C PHE A 296 29.83 16.53 1.06
N GLN A 297 29.67 16.68 -0.26
CA GLN A 297 28.54 16.14 -1.00
C GLN A 297 28.65 14.62 -1.15
N LEU A 298 29.83 14.09 -1.45
CA LEU A 298 30.09 12.63 -1.52
C LEU A 298 29.95 11.94 -0.16
N LEU A 299 30.31 12.62 0.93
CA LEU A 299 30.10 12.13 2.30
C LEU A 299 28.64 12.22 2.77
N ASP A 300 27.75 12.79 1.95
CA ASP A 300 26.36 13.11 2.26
C ASP A 300 26.21 14.00 3.51
N LEU A 301 27.10 15.00 3.66
CA LEU A 301 27.08 15.94 4.78
C LEU A 301 26.53 17.31 4.39
N ILE A 302 26.71 17.72 3.13
CA ILE A 302 26.19 18.98 2.59
C ILE A 302 25.49 18.70 1.27
N LYS A 303 24.28 19.26 1.13
CA LYS A 303 23.54 19.28 -0.12
C LYS A 303 23.64 20.66 -0.76
N TYR A 304 23.93 20.67 -2.06
CA TYR A 304 23.83 21.85 -2.90
C TYR A 304 22.62 21.74 -3.83
N TYR A 305 21.93 22.85 -4.08
CA TYR A 305 20.80 22.91 -4.99
C TYR A 305 20.63 24.31 -5.57
N ASP A 306 20.02 24.38 -6.74
CA ASP A 306 19.64 25.64 -7.38
C ASP A 306 18.27 26.09 -6.85
N THR A 307 18.13 27.38 -6.54
CA THR A 307 16.85 28.00 -6.22
C THR A 307 16.69 29.29 -7.00
N GLU A 308 15.46 29.61 -7.36
CA GLU A 308 15.14 30.91 -7.95
C GLU A 308 14.98 31.95 -6.84
N VAL A 309 15.62 33.11 -7.02
CA VAL A 309 15.47 34.28 -6.16
C VAL A 309 14.97 35.42 -7.03
N THR A 310 13.78 35.93 -6.71
CA THR A 310 13.16 37.05 -7.42
C THR A 310 13.43 38.35 -6.68
N ASN A 311 14.04 39.31 -7.39
CA ASN A 311 14.25 40.67 -6.92
C ASN A 311 13.60 41.65 -7.93
N ASP A 312 13.63 42.95 -7.62
CA ASP A 312 13.08 44.01 -8.48
C ASP A 312 13.66 44.05 -9.91
N GLU A 313 14.83 43.44 -10.12
CA GLU A 313 15.51 43.31 -11.42
C GLU A 313 15.19 42.00 -12.18
N GLY A 314 14.29 41.16 -11.65
CA GLY A 314 13.89 39.87 -12.23
C GLY A 314 14.32 38.65 -11.40
N THR A 315 14.01 37.46 -11.94
CA THR A 315 14.34 36.17 -11.32
C THR A 315 15.74 35.72 -11.72
N LYS A 316 16.60 35.46 -10.73
CA LYS A 316 17.95 34.90 -10.94
C LYS A 316 18.05 33.56 -10.22
N THR A 317 18.61 32.57 -10.89
CA THR A 317 18.95 31.28 -10.27
C THR A 317 20.20 31.42 -9.42
N VAL A 318 20.13 30.97 -8.17
CA VAL A 318 21.23 31.05 -7.19
C VAL A 318 21.51 29.66 -6.62
N LYS A 319 22.80 29.33 -6.52
CA LYS A 319 23.27 28.09 -5.86
C LYS A 319 23.28 28.25 -4.35
N MET A 320 22.60 27.33 -3.68
CA MET A 320 22.51 27.25 -2.22
C MET A 320 23.20 25.99 -1.71
N GLY A 321 23.75 26.04 -0.49
CA GLY A 321 24.27 24.89 0.24
C GLY A 321 23.66 24.83 1.64
N VAL A 322 23.31 23.63 2.11
CA VAL A 322 22.72 23.37 3.43
C VAL A 322 23.17 22.00 3.95
N LEU A 323 23.21 21.81 5.26
CA LEU A 323 23.46 20.49 5.84
C LEU A 323 22.35 19.49 5.50
N THR A 324 22.75 18.26 5.19
CA THR A 324 21.87 17.08 5.16
C THR A 324 21.53 16.65 6.60
N GLU A 325 20.65 15.66 6.77
CA GLU A 325 20.39 15.09 8.11
C GLU A 325 21.66 14.49 8.72
N LYS A 326 22.43 13.71 7.95
CA LYS A 326 23.73 13.19 8.38
C LYS A 326 24.73 14.31 8.69
N GLY A 327 24.69 15.41 7.94
CA GLY A 327 25.47 16.63 8.22
C GLY A 327 25.12 17.28 9.56
N LYS A 328 23.83 17.36 9.90
CA LYS A 328 23.34 17.88 11.18
C LYS A 328 23.74 16.97 12.34
N GLU A 329 23.60 15.66 12.20
CA GLU A 329 24.07 14.67 13.19
C GLU A 329 25.57 14.81 13.44
N LYS A 330 26.35 14.96 12.36
CA LYS A 330 27.79 15.19 12.45
C LYS A 330 28.11 16.48 13.20
N LEU A 331 27.42 17.58 12.87
CA LEU A 331 27.56 18.86 13.59
C LEU A 331 27.30 18.69 15.09
N ILE A 332 26.21 18.00 15.46
CA ILE A 332 25.87 17.74 16.87
C ILE A 332 27.00 16.95 17.53
N SER A 333 27.50 15.89 16.90
CA SER A 333 28.61 15.07 17.45
C SER A 333 29.91 15.87 17.66
N LEU A 334 30.18 16.87 16.81
CA LEU A 334 31.38 17.71 16.89
C LEU A 334 31.25 18.87 17.88
N ARG A 335 30.02 19.35 18.14
CA ARG A 335 29.76 20.57 18.95
C ARG A 335 29.18 20.29 20.33
N ALA A 336 28.59 19.11 20.56
CA ALA A 336 28.00 18.77 21.84
C ALA A 336 29.04 18.80 22.96
N VAL A 337 28.77 19.59 24.00
CA VAL A 337 29.59 19.61 25.22
C VAL A 337 29.02 18.55 26.17
N ILE A 338 29.70 17.40 26.25
CA ILE A 338 29.31 16.30 27.13
C ILE A 338 29.89 16.57 28.52
N LYS A 339 29.04 16.48 29.56
CA LYS A 339 29.47 16.59 30.96
C LYS A 339 30.42 15.43 31.27
N LYS A 340 31.63 15.76 31.76
CA LYS A 340 32.62 14.78 32.22
C LYS A 340 32.17 14.09 33.50
#